data_AF-A0A9D1V7H5-F1
#
_entry.id   AF-A0A9D1V7H5-F1
#
_cell.length_a   1.000
_cell.length_b   1.000
_cell.length_c   1.000
_cell.angle_alpha   90.00
_cell.angle_beta   90.00
_cell.angle_gamma   90.00
#
_symmetry.space_group_name_H-M   'P 1'
#
loop_
_entity.id
_entity.type
_entity.pdbx_description
1 polymer ?
#
loop_
_entity_poly.entity_id
_entity_poly.type
_entity_poly.pdbx_seq_one_letter_code
_entity_poly.pdbx_strand_id
1 'polypeptide(L)'
;MLFQIRSAVKPPFDAFYQGKKLKSGEEYDLPREGVSLQLREHNPALGKFWFVRIFLAFLGGVLGGRFEDFSALRRKQRQIDVRIEEISDDEISLVCEEKEIRAEGARLTVLRDEEEFLPQIERRIRAYKIGVVVLSLLAVAAALTLLIFALV
;
A
#
# COMPACT_ATOMS: atom_id res chain seq x y z
N MET A 1 -22.09 12.29 4.34
CA MET A 1 -21.45 11.88 5.61
C MET A 1 -19.95 11.97 5.45
N LEU A 2 -19.26 12.72 6.31
CA LEU A 2 -17.82 12.91 6.22
C LEU A 2 -17.10 11.65 6.72
N PHE A 3 -16.16 11.13 5.93
CA PHE A 3 -15.35 9.98 6.33
C PHE A 3 -13.93 10.42 6.66
N GLN A 4 -13.45 10.08 7.86
CA GLN A 4 -12.06 10.25 8.26
C GLN A 4 -11.47 8.91 8.69
N ILE A 5 -10.21 8.69 8.32
CA ILE A 5 -9.41 7.59 8.86
C ILE A 5 -8.10 8.15 9.42
N ARG A 6 -7.83 7.82 10.68
CA ARG A 6 -6.62 8.18 11.43
C ARG A 6 -5.93 6.90 11.85
N SER A 7 -4.70 6.70 11.38
CA SER A 7 -3.90 5.52 11.72
C SER A 7 -2.68 5.94 12.51
N ALA A 8 -2.57 5.48 13.75
CA ALA A 8 -1.35 5.60 14.54
C ALA A 8 -0.31 4.52 14.16
N VAL A 9 -0.76 3.46 13.48
CA VAL A 9 0.07 2.32 13.07
C VAL A 9 0.74 2.59 11.72
N LYS A 10 1.99 2.12 11.58
CA LYS A 10 2.74 2.05 10.31
C LYS A 10 2.97 0.58 9.94
N PRO A 11 2.54 0.12 8.74
CA PRO A 11 1.89 0.89 7.67
C PRO A 11 0.45 1.28 8.04
N PRO A 12 -0.09 2.38 7.48
CA PRO A 12 -1.46 2.82 7.75
C PRO A 12 -2.48 1.86 7.12
N PHE A 13 -3.75 1.96 7.50
CA PHE A 13 -4.84 1.22 6.86
C PHE A 13 -5.54 2.03 5.76
N ASP A 14 -5.91 1.36 4.68
CA ASP A 14 -6.81 1.85 3.64
C ASP A 14 -8.21 1.28 3.89
N ALA A 15 -9.23 2.13 3.89
CA ALA A 15 -10.62 1.71 4.07
C ALA A 15 -11.34 1.51 2.73
N PHE A 16 -12.18 0.46 2.64
CA PHE A 16 -12.94 0.11 1.45
C PHE A 16 -14.41 -0.11 1.79
N TYR A 17 -15.30 0.43 0.96
CA TYR A 17 -16.72 0.15 0.98
C TYR A 17 -17.13 -0.43 -0.37
N GLN A 18 -17.74 -1.62 -0.37
CA GLN A 18 -18.13 -2.34 -1.59
C GLN A 18 -16.99 -2.44 -2.64
N GLY A 19 -15.76 -2.64 -2.17
CA GLY A 19 -14.56 -2.73 -3.02
C GLY A 19 -14.01 -1.39 -3.53
N LYS A 20 -14.67 -0.26 -3.25
CA LYS A 20 -14.16 1.08 -3.55
C LYS A 20 -13.40 1.64 -2.35
N LYS A 21 -12.19 2.15 -2.60
CA LYS A 21 -11.38 2.82 -1.56
C LYS A 21 -12.05 4.11 -1.14
N LEU A 22 -12.32 4.27 0.15
CA LEU A 22 -12.73 5.52 0.78
C LEU A 22 -11.48 6.36 1.06
N LYS A 23 -11.55 7.64 0.75
CA LYS A 23 -10.48 8.60 1.03
C LYS A 23 -10.85 9.42 2.26
N SER A 24 -9.85 9.61 3.11
CA SER A 24 -9.98 10.45 4.31
C SER A 24 -10.29 11.90 3.91
N GLY A 25 -11.25 12.52 4.57
CA GLY A 25 -11.69 13.90 4.32
C GLY A 25 -12.65 14.08 3.15
N GLU A 26 -13.12 12.99 2.52
CA GLU A 26 -14.17 13.06 1.50
C GLU A 26 -15.53 12.70 2.09
N GLU A 27 -16.59 13.27 1.52
CA GLU A 27 -17.96 12.93 1.84
C GLU A 27 -18.44 11.74 1.00
N TYR A 28 -19.09 10.80 1.67
CA TYR A 28 -19.70 9.64 1.04
C TYR A 28 -21.17 9.54 1.47
N ASP A 29 -21.99 9.00 0.57
CA ASP A 29 -23.38 8.63 0.85
C ASP A 29 -23.41 7.21 1.41
N LEU A 30 -23.00 7.09 2.69
CA LEU A 30 -23.01 5.82 3.41
C LEU A 30 -24.35 5.63 4.13
N PRO A 31 -24.90 4.40 4.15
CA PRO A 31 -26.07 4.09 4.96
C PRO A 31 -25.83 4.43 6.44
N ARG A 32 -26.87 4.84 7.16
CA ARG A 32 -26.76 5.17 8.61
C ARG A 32 -26.57 3.95 9.51
N GLU A 33 -26.92 2.76 9.01
CA GLU A 33 -26.86 1.51 9.76
C GLU A 33 -26.32 0.36 8.90
N GLY A 34 -25.65 -0.59 9.54
CA GLY A 34 -25.23 -1.85 8.91
C GLY A 34 -24.14 -1.72 7.85
N VAL A 35 -23.33 -0.66 7.88
CA VAL A 35 -22.25 -0.44 6.90
C VAL A 35 -21.11 -1.41 7.16
N SER A 36 -20.81 -2.25 6.17
CA SER A 36 -19.63 -3.12 6.20
C SER A 36 -18.46 -2.44 5.50
N LEU A 37 -17.40 -2.16 6.26
CA LEU A 37 -16.15 -1.63 5.75
C LEU A 37 -15.06 -2.69 5.84
N GLN A 38 -14.12 -2.62 4.91
CA GLN A 38 -12.95 -3.46 4.89
C GLN A 38 -11.70 -2.60 5.01
N LEU A 39 -10.94 -2.81 6.07
CA LEU A 39 -9.68 -2.14 6.33
C LEU A 39 -8.55 -3.05 5.87
N ARG A 40 -7.66 -2.52 5.02
CA ARG A 40 -6.51 -3.26 4.51
C ARG A 40 -5.23 -2.51 4.81
N GLU A 41 -4.24 -3.18 5.39
CA GLU A 41 -2.92 -2.61 5.64
C GLU A 41 -2.33 -2.07 4.33
N HIS A 42 -1.90 -0.81 4.31
CA HIS A 42 -1.43 -0.15 3.11
C HIS A 42 -0.16 -0.83 2.61
N ASN A 43 -0.22 -1.37 1.40
CA ASN A 43 0.93 -1.98 0.75
C ASN A 43 1.28 -1.23 -0.54
N PRO A 44 2.40 -0.48 -0.57
CA PRO A 44 2.77 0.31 -1.73
C PRO A 44 3.14 -0.55 -2.95
N ALA A 45 3.39 -1.86 -2.77
CA ALA A 45 3.58 -2.78 -3.89
C ALA A 45 2.28 -3.06 -4.66
N LEU A 46 1.11 -2.81 -4.08
CA LEU A 46 -0.20 -2.99 -4.73
C LEU A 46 -0.60 -1.80 -5.63
N GLY A 47 0.04 -0.65 -5.48
CA GLY A 47 -0.28 0.56 -6.25
C GLY A 47 -0.14 0.39 -7.77
N LYS A 48 -0.88 1.22 -8.54
CA LYS A 48 -0.86 1.22 -10.02
C LYS A 48 0.53 1.50 -10.59
N PHE A 49 1.28 2.38 -9.92
CA PHE A 49 2.62 2.83 -10.34
C PHE A 49 3.75 2.06 -9.66
N TRP A 50 3.52 0.80 -9.27
CA TRP A 50 4.53 -0.02 -8.61
C TRP A 50 5.84 -0.08 -9.43
N PHE A 51 5.76 -0.17 -10.76
CA PHE A 51 6.94 -0.20 -11.64
C PHE A 51 7.83 1.05 -11.53
N VAL A 52 7.30 2.23 -11.19
CA VAL A 52 8.10 3.45 -11.00
C VAL A 52 9.09 3.28 -9.85
N ARG A 53 8.73 2.49 -8.83
CA ARG A 53 9.63 2.19 -7.71
C ARG A 53 10.83 1.34 -8.15
N ILE A 54 10.73 0.56 -9.25
CA ILE A 54 11.87 -0.17 -9.84
C ILE A 54 12.91 0.86 -10.30
N PHE A 55 12.45 1.86 -11.05
CA PHE A 55 13.32 2.89 -11.61
C PHE A 55 13.96 3.75 -10.52
N LEU A 56 13.17 4.18 -9.53
CA LEU A 56 13.68 4.96 -8.39
C LEU A 56 14.71 4.18 -7.56
N ALA A 57 14.46 2.89 -7.29
CA ALA A 57 15.43 2.06 -6.56
C ALA A 57 16.70 1.79 -7.37
N PHE A 58 16.58 1.64 -8.70
CA PHE A 58 17.74 1.57 -9.58
C PHE A 58 18.56 2.87 -9.53
N LEU A 59 17.92 4.03 -9.72
CA LEU A 59 18.59 5.33 -9.62
C LEU A 59 19.24 5.55 -8.25
N GLY A 60 18.52 5.23 -7.17
CA GLY A 60 19.05 5.30 -5.81
C GLY A 60 20.25 4.37 -5.62
N GLY A 61 20.22 3.17 -6.19
CA GLY A 61 21.34 2.24 -6.17
C GLY A 61 22.57 2.73 -6.94
N VAL A 62 22.37 3.36 -8.10
CA VAL A 62 23.44 3.97 -8.90
C VAL A 62 24.06 5.16 -8.18
N LEU A 63 23.24 6.05 -7.60
CA LEU A 63 23.70 7.26 -6.93
C LEU A 63 24.30 6.99 -5.54
N GLY A 64 23.74 6.03 -4.80
CA GLY A 64 24.09 5.74 -3.40
C GLY A 64 24.95 4.49 -3.20
N GLY A 65 25.26 3.74 -4.25
CA GLY A 65 26.09 2.52 -4.20
C GLY A 65 25.44 1.33 -3.48
N ARG A 66 24.15 1.41 -3.12
CA ARG A 66 23.39 0.34 -2.45
C ARG A 66 22.02 0.16 -3.09
N PHE A 67 21.77 -1.03 -3.63
CA PHE A 67 20.44 -1.38 -4.12
C PHE A 67 19.55 -1.83 -2.96
N GLU A 68 18.33 -1.30 -2.89
CA GLU A 68 17.33 -1.79 -1.93
C GLU A 68 17.00 -3.26 -2.22
N ASP A 69 17.25 -4.14 -1.26
CA ASP A 69 16.65 -5.48 -1.28
C ASP A 69 15.25 -5.35 -0.70
N PHE A 70 14.25 -5.39 -1.57
CA PHE A 70 12.81 -5.31 -1.25
C PHE A 70 12.29 -6.46 -0.36
N SER A 71 13.18 -7.14 0.36
CA SER A 71 12.89 -8.19 1.34
C SER A 71 12.01 -7.70 2.49
N ALA A 72 12.02 -6.39 2.78
CA ALA A 72 11.17 -5.75 3.77
C ALA A 72 9.70 -5.56 3.32
N LEU A 73 9.37 -5.78 2.03
CA LEU A 73 7.96 -5.72 1.60
C LEU A 73 7.20 -6.90 2.20
N ARG A 74 6.22 -6.59 3.05
CA ARG A 74 5.30 -7.58 3.62
C ARG A 74 4.56 -8.31 2.49
N ARG A 75 4.72 -9.64 2.46
CA ARG A 75 4.02 -10.56 1.54
C ARG A 75 2.62 -10.94 2.03
N LYS A 76 2.36 -10.67 3.31
CA LYS A 76 1.04 -10.78 3.94
C LYS A 76 0.48 -9.37 4.15
N GLN A 77 -0.82 -9.22 4.01
CA GLN A 77 -1.53 -7.99 4.32
C GLN A 77 -2.55 -8.31 5.40
N ARG A 78 -2.53 -7.55 6.50
CA ARG A 78 -3.60 -7.63 7.49
C ARG A 78 -4.87 -7.02 6.89
N GLN A 79 -5.97 -7.76 6.93
CA GLN A 79 -7.29 -7.34 6.50
C GLN A 79 -8.26 -7.47 7.68
N ILE A 80 -9.01 -6.42 7.92
CA ILE A 80 -9.94 -6.32 9.04
C ILE A 80 -11.29 -5.91 8.50
N ASP A 81 -12.27 -6.79 8.60
CA ASP A 81 -13.64 -6.52 8.20
C ASP A 81 -14.38 -5.99 9.44
N VAL A 82 -14.91 -4.77 9.33
CA VAL A 82 -15.64 -4.10 10.39
C VAL A 82 -17.06 -3.80 9.94
N ARG A 83 -18.01 -3.93 10.85
CA ARG A 83 -19.38 -3.47 10.64
C ARG A 83 -19.65 -2.31 11.57
N ILE A 84 -20.10 -1.21 10.97
CA ILE A 84 -20.65 -0.09 11.69
C ILE A 84 -22.15 -0.38 11.88
N GLU A 85 -22.56 -0.51 13.13
CA GLU A 85 -23.92 -0.87 13.50
C GLU A 85 -24.85 0.33 13.39
N GLU A 86 -24.44 1.45 13.98
CA GLU A 86 -25.20 2.69 14.05
C GLU A 86 -24.24 3.88 13.99
N ILE A 87 -24.61 4.88 13.18
CA ILE A 87 -23.84 6.12 13.01
C ILE A 87 -24.62 7.24 13.70
N SER A 88 -24.07 7.78 14.78
CA SER A 88 -24.71 8.80 15.60
C SER A 88 -24.54 10.21 15.04
N ASP A 89 -23.46 10.46 14.31
CA ASP A 89 -23.07 11.77 13.81
C ASP A 89 -22.95 11.80 12.28
N ASP A 90 -22.96 12.99 11.66
CA ASP A 90 -22.73 13.13 10.21
C ASP A 90 -21.25 12.92 9.81
N GLU A 91 -20.40 12.53 10.76
CA GLU A 91 -18.98 12.21 10.60
C GLU A 91 -18.66 10.84 11.20
N ILE A 92 -17.91 10.02 10.46
CA ILE A 92 -17.28 8.80 10.97
C ILE A 92 -15.77 9.00 10.98
N SER A 93 -15.14 8.88 12.14
CA SER A 93 -13.68 8.88 12.28
C SER A 93 -13.20 7.50 12.74
N LEU A 94 -12.55 6.76 11.84
CA LEU A 94 -11.93 5.47 12.16
C LEU A 94 -10.54 5.69 12.74
N VAL A 95 -10.33 5.23 13.96
CA VAL A 95 -9.04 5.28 14.66
C VAL A 95 -8.44 3.87 14.68
N CYS A 96 -7.33 3.69 13.98
CA CYS A 96 -6.59 2.42 13.90
C CYS A 96 -5.34 2.49 14.80
N GLU A 97 -5.34 1.69 15.86
CA GLU A 97 -4.22 1.48 16.79
C GLU A 97 -3.64 0.07 16.63
N GLU A 98 -2.49 -0.23 17.26
CA GLU A 98 -1.76 -1.49 17.01
C GLU A 98 -2.62 -2.75 17.29
N LYS A 99 -3.45 -2.67 18.33
CA LYS A 99 -4.25 -3.80 18.84
C LYS A 99 -5.74 -3.59 18.73
N GLU A 100 -6.18 -2.40 18.31
CA GLU A 100 -7.59 -2.03 18.38
C GLU A 100 -7.97 -1.09 17.25
N ILE A 101 -9.21 -1.24 16.78
CA ILE A 101 -9.85 -0.31 15.87
C ILE A 101 -11.10 0.20 16.54
N ARG A 102 -11.24 1.52 16.57
CA ARG A 102 -12.41 2.21 17.12
C ARG A 102 -12.99 3.14 16.07
N ALA A 103 -14.28 3.42 16.20
CA ALA A 103 -14.95 4.48 15.45
C ALA A 103 -15.40 5.54 16.44
N GLU A 104 -15.09 6.80 16.15
CA GLU A 104 -15.71 7.96 16.78
C GLU A 104 -16.94 8.35 15.95
N GLY A 105 -18.05 8.71 16.61
CA GLY A 105 -19.33 9.03 15.97
C GLY A 105 -20.11 7.82 15.45
N ALA A 106 -19.66 6.59 15.73
CA ALA A 106 -20.36 5.37 15.34
C ALA A 106 -20.02 4.17 16.23
N ARG A 107 -20.94 3.21 16.33
CA ARG A 107 -20.67 1.92 16.99
C ARG A 107 -20.08 0.93 15.99
N LEU A 108 -18.91 0.38 16.31
CA LEU A 108 -18.16 -0.52 15.44
C LEU A 108 -17.99 -1.90 16.07
N THR A 109 -18.21 -2.94 15.26
CA THR A 109 -17.95 -4.33 15.60
C THR A 109 -16.96 -4.92 14.60
N VAL A 110 -15.87 -5.50 15.10
CA VAL A 110 -14.91 -6.24 14.27
C VAL A 110 -15.52 -7.61 13.97
N LEU A 111 -15.72 -7.90 12.69
CA LEU A 111 -16.26 -9.18 12.22
C LEU A 111 -15.15 -10.21 11.98
N ARG A 112 -14.02 -9.75 11.43
CA ARG A 112 -12.91 -10.61 11.00
C ARG A 112 -11.60 -9.83 11.06
N ASP A 113 -10.54 -10.47 11.52
CA ASP A 113 -9.18 -9.93 11.51
C ASP A 113 -8.24 -11.07 11.09
N GLU A 114 -7.71 -10.96 9.89
CA GLU A 114 -6.89 -12.01 9.29
C GLU A 114 -5.67 -11.45 8.56
N GLU A 115 -4.62 -12.27 8.49
CA GLU A 115 -3.51 -12.03 7.59
C GLU A 115 -3.73 -12.79 6.28
N GLU A 116 -3.94 -12.06 5.19
CA GLU A 116 -4.05 -12.65 3.86
C GLU A 116 -2.69 -12.67 3.16
N PHE A 117 -2.32 -13.81 2.58
CA PHE A 117 -1.14 -13.89 1.73
C PHE A 117 -1.45 -13.33 0.34
N LEU A 118 -0.63 -12.40 -0.14
CA LEU A 118 -0.82 -11.75 -1.42
C LEU A 118 0.19 -12.26 -2.46
N PRO A 119 -0.15 -13.30 -3.26
CA PRO A 119 0.77 -13.88 -4.25
C PRO A 119 1.16 -12.87 -5.34
N GLN A 120 0.32 -11.85 -5.57
CA GLN A 120 0.62 -10.77 -6.52
C GLN A 120 1.84 -9.95 -6.09
N ILE A 121 2.05 -9.77 -4.79
CA ILE A 121 3.22 -9.04 -4.27
C ILE A 121 4.49 -9.82 -4.56
N GLU A 122 4.47 -11.14 -4.39
CA GLU A 122 5.61 -11.98 -4.71
C GLU A 122 6.01 -11.88 -6.20
N ARG A 123 5.01 -11.94 -7.10
CA ARG A 123 5.24 -11.73 -8.54
C ARG A 123 5.85 -10.37 -8.83
N ARG A 124 5.36 -9.31 -8.18
CA ARG A 124 5.90 -7.95 -8.34
C ARG A 124 7.32 -7.86 -7.80
N ILE A 125 7.62 -8.38 -6.61
CA ILE A 125 8.99 -8.44 -6.03
C ILE A 125 9.96 -9.12 -7.00
N ARG A 126 9.55 -10.23 -7.62
CA ARG A 126 10.37 -10.91 -8.63
C ARG A 126 10.61 -10.01 -9.85
N ALA A 127 9.58 -9.34 -10.35
CA ALA A 127 9.70 -8.38 -11.45
C ALA A 127 10.60 -7.18 -11.09
N TYR A 128 10.57 -6.69 -9.84
CA TYR A 128 11.51 -5.66 -9.37
C TYR A 128 12.96 -6.12 -9.50
N LYS A 129 13.29 -7.31 -8.97
CA LYS A 129 14.65 -7.85 -9.00
C LYS A 129 15.15 -8.01 -10.43
N ILE A 130 14.30 -8.56 -11.31
CA ILE A 130 14.62 -8.71 -12.73
C ILE A 130 14.82 -7.34 -13.39
N GLY A 131 13.92 -6.39 -13.13
CA GLY A 131 13.98 -5.04 -13.71
C GLY A 131 15.27 -4.30 -13.34
N VAL A 132 15.68 -4.35 -12.07
CA VAL A 132 16.95 -3.75 -11.63
C VAL A 132 18.15 -4.39 -12.33
N VAL A 133 18.18 -5.72 -12.45
CA VAL A 133 19.27 -6.42 -13.14
C VAL A 133 19.34 -6.04 -14.63
N VAL A 134 18.19 -6.00 -15.32
CA VAL A 134 18.12 -5.61 -16.74
C VAL A 134 18.61 -4.17 -16.93
N LEU A 135 18.17 -3.24 -16.09
CA LEU A 135 18.62 -1.85 -16.14
C LEU A 135 20.12 -1.72 -15.89
N SER A 136 20.67 -2.46 -14.92
CA SER A 136 22.11 -2.50 -14.66
C SER A 136 22.90 -3.03 -15.85
N LEU A 137 22.45 -4.10 -16.49
CA LEU A 137 23.10 -4.64 -17.69
C LEU A 137 23.07 -3.66 -18.86
N LEU A 138 21.94 -2.99 -19.07
CA LEU A 138 21.81 -1.93 -20.10
C LEU A 138 22.76 -0.76 -19.82
N ALA A 139 22.88 -0.33 -18.57
CA ALA A 139 23.80 0.74 -18.18
C ALA A 139 25.27 0.36 -18.43
N VAL A 140 25.66 -0.88 -18.11
CA VAL A 140 27.02 -1.40 -18.38
C VAL A 140 27.29 -1.47 -19.88
N ALA A 141 26.34 -1.98 -20.68
CA ALA A 141 26.47 -2.05 -22.12
C ALA A 141 26.60 -0.66 -22.76
N ALA A 142 25.81 0.32 -22.31
CA ALA A 142 25.91 1.70 -22.76
C ALA A 142 27.27 2.33 -22.41
N ALA A 143 27.76 2.13 -21.18
CA ALA A 143 29.07 2.61 -20.75
C ALA A 143 30.21 2.00 -21.57
N LEU A 144 30.17 0.70 -21.85
CA LEU A 144 31.14 0.02 -22.70
C LEU A 144 31.11 0.55 -24.14
N THR A 145 29.91 0.77 -24.68
CA THR A 145 29.75 1.31 -26.04
C THR A 145 30.36 2.72 -26.14
N LEU A 146 30.11 3.59 -25.16
CA LEU A 146 30.72 4.92 -25.09
C LEU A 146 32.24 4.85 -24.95
N LEU A 147 32.77 3.94 -24.13
CA LEU A 147 34.22 3.73 -23.99
C LEU A 147 34.86 3.29 -25.30
N ILE A 148 34.24 2.36 -26.03
CA ILE A 148 34.74 1.91 -27.34
C ILE A 148 34.75 3.09 -28.33
N PHE A 149 33.67 3.86 -28.40
CA PHE A 149 33.62 5.05 -29.27
C PHE A 149 34.63 6.14 -28.88
N ALA A 150 34.96 6.28 -27.61
CA ALA A 150 35.95 7.25 -27.16
C ALA A 150 37.41 6.81 -27.39
N LEU A 151 37.63 5.49 -27.59
CA LEU A 151 38.95 4.90 -27.85
C LEU A 151 39.26 4.76 -29.35
N VAL A 152 38.25 4.88 -30.22
CA VAL A 152 38.35 4.88 -31.69
C VAL A 152 38.47 6.31 -32.20
#